data_AF-A0A519UWE2-F1
#
_entry.id   AF-A0A519UWE2-F1
#
_cell.length_a   1.000
_cell.length_b   1.000
_cell.length_c   1.000
_cell.angle_alpha   90.00
_cell.angle_beta   90.00
_cell.angle_gamma   90.00
#
_symmetry.space_group_name_H-M   'P 1'
#
loop_
_entity.id
_entity.type
_entity.pdbx_description
1 polymer ?
#
loop_
_entity_poly.entity_id
_entity_poly.type
_entity_poly.pdbx_seq_one_letter_code
_entity_poly.pdbx_strand_id
1 'polypeptide(L)'
;MKKLKMRTRSSNLSLFNLKRGVMIFILKVRKQEHITSLTAPWVDYEIKDSVFYNRGEGWEMRPGSGIAFEKDTKRIVFNSGDIAVGTKGVTELSPGRISVRWKNKKLLPGTVIAMRSGPRPSPGIFIHKGKDISLEHVKVHYAEGMGLLAQLTENIYMDGFSVCLRGKNDPRYFTTQADATHFSGCWGKIISKNGLYEGMMDDAINVHGTYLKLIQKIDDYTVIGKYMHGQSYGFDWANVKDTVQFIRSSTMELWDTKNTITSISAVQGDVKTPIKEFKITFSKPLDTEIDPAKTAIGIENLTWTPSVIFTKNVIRNNRARGALFSTPKPVVVSENLFDHTS
;
A
#
# COMPACT_ATOMS: atom_id res chain seq x y z
N MET A 1 -26.37 -21.95 22.98
CA MET A 1 -25.43 -20.92 23.47
C MET A 1 -25.39 -19.76 22.48
N LYS A 2 -25.81 -18.56 22.89
CA LYS A 2 -25.71 -17.34 22.07
C LYS A 2 -24.22 -16.97 21.96
N LYS A 3 -23.59 -17.18 20.80
CA LYS A 3 -22.25 -16.63 20.51
C LYS A 3 -22.39 -15.11 20.48
N LEU A 4 -21.87 -14.44 21.51
CA LEU A 4 -21.71 -12.99 21.53
C LEU A 4 -20.81 -12.63 20.34
N LYS A 5 -21.39 -12.12 19.25
CA LYS A 5 -20.60 -11.56 18.15
C LYS A 5 -19.99 -10.25 18.64
N MET A 6 -18.71 -10.28 19.03
CA MET A 6 -17.95 -9.05 19.23
C MET A 6 -17.90 -8.31 17.89
N ARG A 7 -18.58 -7.17 17.82
CA ARG A 7 -18.53 -6.24 16.68
C ARG A 7 -17.61 -5.09 17.09
N THR A 8 -16.55 -4.86 16.33
CA THR A 8 -15.65 -3.73 16.58
C THR A 8 -16.16 -2.51 15.82
N ARG A 9 -16.45 -1.43 16.55
CA ARG A 9 -16.89 -0.15 15.98
C ARG A 9 -15.99 0.98 16.46
N SER A 10 -15.51 1.79 15.53
CA SER A 10 -14.87 3.07 15.81
C SER A 10 -15.65 4.17 15.12
N SER A 11 -15.90 5.28 15.82
CA SER A 11 -16.67 6.41 15.32
C SER A 11 -16.04 7.74 15.75
N ASN A 12 -16.01 8.73 14.86
CA ASN A 12 -15.54 10.10 15.14
C ASN A 12 -14.07 10.19 15.60
N LEU A 13 -13.20 9.31 15.07
CA LEU A 13 -11.77 9.30 15.37
C LEU A 13 -10.99 10.15 14.35
N SER A 14 -10.05 10.98 14.81
CA SER A 14 -9.07 11.67 13.97
C SER A 14 -7.66 11.21 14.34
N LEU A 15 -6.94 10.63 13.38
CA LEU A 15 -5.59 10.11 13.56
C LEU A 15 -4.57 11.06 12.92
N PHE A 16 -3.58 11.42 13.72
CA PHE A 16 -2.48 12.29 13.32
C PHE A 16 -1.17 11.75 13.90
N ASN A 17 -0.15 11.59 13.06
CA ASN A 17 1.20 11.27 13.50
C ASN A 17 2.10 12.50 13.29
N LEU A 18 2.91 12.81 14.31
CA LEU A 18 3.86 13.93 14.34
C LEU A 18 5.11 13.68 13.48
N LYS A 19 5.40 12.42 13.11
CA LYS A 19 6.52 12.06 12.21
C LYS A 19 6.14 12.42 10.78
N ARG A 20 6.46 13.64 10.38
CA ARG A 20 6.02 14.25 9.13
C ARG A 20 6.96 13.86 7.99
N GLY A 21 6.39 13.45 6.86
CA GLY A 21 7.18 13.09 5.69
C GLY A 21 8.02 14.26 5.16
N VAL A 22 9.06 13.90 4.41
CA VAL A 22 10.06 14.83 3.91
C VAL A 22 9.48 15.69 2.81
N MET A 23 9.52 17.00 2.99
CA MET A 23 9.13 17.96 1.96
C MET A 23 10.21 19.01 1.77
N ILE A 24 10.48 19.37 0.50
CA ILE A 24 11.33 20.49 0.15
C ILE A 24 10.64 21.43 -0.85
N PHE A 25 11.01 22.70 -0.82
CA PHE A 25 10.52 23.76 -1.71
C PHE A 25 11.66 24.18 -2.64
N ILE A 26 11.46 24.06 -3.95
CA ILE A 26 12.45 24.52 -4.93
C ILE A 26 12.48 26.05 -4.92
N LEU A 27 13.63 26.63 -4.58
CA LEU A 27 13.82 28.09 -4.54
C LEU A 27 14.39 28.63 -5.85
N LYS A 28 15.37 27.93 -6.43
CA LYS A 28 16.07 28.39 -7.63
C LYS A 28 16.61 27.21 -8.43
N VAL A 29 16.55 27.32 -9.75
CA VAL A 29 17.19 26.40 -10.72
C VAL A 29 18.17 27.21 -11.56
N ARG A 30 19.47 26.89 -11.51
CA ARG A 30 20.54 27.60 -12.24
C ARG A 30 20.88 26.90 -13.57
N LYS A 31 21.53 27.62 -14.51
CA LYS A 31 21.93 27.16 -15.86
C LYS A 31 22.75 25.84 -15.89
N GLN A 32 23.38 25.43 -14.80
CA GLN A 32 24.11 24.16 -14.65
C GLN A 32 23.31 23.06 -13.93
N GLU A 33 21.98 23.19 -13.87
CA GLU A 33 21.05 22.24 -13.20
C GLU A 33 21.35 22.09 -11.69
N HIS A 34 21.90 23.16 -11.10
CA HIS A 34 22.03 23.28 -9.66
C HIS A 34 20.72 23.79 -9.08
N ILE A 35 20.11 22.99 -8.22
CA ILE A 35 18.85 23.28 -7.56
C ILE A 35 19.16 23.73 -6.14
N THR A 36 18.67 24.90 -5.77
CA THR A 36 18.61 25.33 -4.37
C THR A 36 17.20 25.11 -3.87
N SER A 37 17.06 24.44 -2.73
CA SER A 37 15.77 24.15 -2.11
C SER A 37 15.80 24.47 -0.61
N LEU A 38 14.61 24.57 -0.02
CA LEU A 38 14.40 24.76 1.41
C LEU A 38 13.64 23.56 1.96
N THR A 39 14.10 22.95 3.04
CA THR A 39 13.34 21.92 3.75
C THR A 39 12.10 22.53 4.40
N ALA A 40 11.03 21.74 4.50
CA ALA A 40 9.88 22.17 5.29
C ALA A 40 10.27 22.29 6.78
N PRO A 41 9.66 23.21 7.55
CA PRO A 41 10.12 23.53 8.91
C PRO A 41 10.11 22.38 9.93
N TRP A 42 9.46 21.27 9.58
CA TRP A 42 9.34 20.09 10.42
C TRP A 42 10.23 18.93 10.00
N VAL A 43 11.01 19.09 8.93
CA VAL A 43 11.92 18.07 8.44
C VAL A 43 13.19 18.16 9.28
N ASP A 44 13.40 17.16 10.11
CA ASP A 44 14.68 16.91 10.77
C ASP A 44 15.61 16.13 9.82
N TYR A 45 16.87 16.54 9.72
CA TYR A 45 17.80 15.98 8.76
C TYR A 45 19.25 16.10 9.21
N GLU A 46 20.11 15.29 8.60
CA GLU A 46 21.57 15.45 8.65
C GLU A 46 22.15 15.30 7.25
N ILE A 47 23.25 16.01 6.99
CA ILE A 47 24.08 15.80 5.81
C ILE A 47 25.37 15.11 6.24
N LYS A 48 25.52 13.82 5.90
CA LYS A 48 26.72 13.00 6.12
C LYS A 48 27.45 12.79 4.80
N ASP A 49 28.73 13.13 4.71
CA ASP A 49 29.53 12.91 3.49
C ASP A 49 28.85 13.45 2.22
N SER A 50 28.27 14.66 2.31
CA SER A 50 27.47 15.29 1.24
C SER A 50 26.22 14.50 0.83
N VAL A 51 25.66 13.65 1.69
CA VAL A 51 24.41 12.91 1.46
C VAL A 51 23.36 13.35 2.46
N PHE A 52 22.17 13.72 1.96
CA PHE A 52 21.02 14.11 2.77
C PHE A 52 20.31 12.88 3.34
N TYR A 53 20.15 12.86 4.67
CA TYR A 53 19.35 11.90 5.42
C TYR A 53 18.26 12.64 6.18
N ASN A 54 17.02 12.17 6.07
CA ASN A 54 15.97 12.57 7.00
C ASN A 54 16.03 11.70 8.25
N ARG A 55 15.68 12.28 9.40
CA ARG A 55 15.77 11.61 10.69
C ARG A 55 14.52 11.78 11.51
N GLY A 56 14.41 10.91 12.50
CA GLY A 56 13.58 11.12 13.66
C GLY A 56 14.07 10.23 14.81
N GLU A 57 13.29 10.17 15.87
CA GLU A 57 13.65 9.41 17.07
C GLU A 57 13.85 7.92 16.76
N GLY A 58 15.11 7.46 16.86
CA GLY A 58 15.51 6.07 16.68
C GLY A 58 15.58 5.59 15.23
N TRP A 59 15.48 6.47 14.24
CA TRP A 59 15.55 6.08 12.82
C TRP A 59 16.20 7.15 11.94
N GLU A 60 16.81 6.69 10.86
CA GLU A 60 17.22 7.53 9.74
C GLU A 60 16.74 6.93 8.43
N MET A 61 16.48 7.81 7.47
CA MET A 61 15.93 7.44 6.18
C MET A 61 16.60 8.27 5.10
N ARG A 62 17.02 7.59 4.05
CA ARG A 62 17.54 8.24 2.87
C ARG A 62 16.48 8.27 1.76
N PRO A 63 15.96 9.45 1.38
CA PRO A 63 15.04 9.51 0.26
C PRO A 63 15.74 9.22 -1.08
N GLY A 64 15.08 8.42 -1.91
CA GLY A 64 15.57 8.00 -3.24
C GLY A 64 14.66 8.43 -4.38
N SER A 65 13.36 8.59 -4.10
CA SER A 65 12.37 9.10 -5.06
C SER A 65 11.56 10.26 -4.46
N GLY A 66 10.73 10.89 -5.27
CA GLY A 66 9.80 11.91 -4.81
C GLY A 66 8.70 12.20 -5.82
N ILE A 67 7.72 12.99 -5.36
CA ILE A 67 6.61 13.49 -6.18
C ILE A 67 6.65 15.01 -6.15
N ALA A 68 6.57 15.60 -7.35
CA ALA A 68 6.54 17.04 -7.54
C ALA A 68 5.09 17.54 -7.50
N PHE A 69 4.87 18.63 -6.77
CA PHE A 69 3.59 19.30 -6.65
C PHE A 69 3.68 20.77 -7.05
N GLU A 70 2.59 21.25 -7.63
CA GLU A 70 2.31 22.67 -7.85
C GLU A 70 2.07 23.36 -6.51
N LYS A 71 2.72 24.52 -6.30
CA LYS A 71 2.67 25.27 -5.03
C LYS A 71 1.24 25.61 -4.59
N ASP A 72 0.46 26.19 -5.51
CA ASP A 72 -0.78 26.86 -5.13
C ASP A 72 -1.97 25.90 -5.13
N THR A 73 -2.01 24.98 -6.10
CA THR A 73 -3.10 24.00 -6.25
C THR A 73 -2.88 22.73 -5.43
N LYS A 74 -1.62 22.47 -5.03
CA LYS A 74 -1.16 21.20 -4.44
C LYS A 74 -1.42 19.97 -5.30
N ARG A 75 -1.63 20.16 -6.60
CA ARG A 75 -1.74 19.06 -7.57
C ARG A 75 -0.37 18.51 -7.89
N ILE A 76 -0.31 17.24 -8.24
CA ILE A 76 0.91 16.64 -8.80
C ILE A 76 1.24 17.37 -10.10
N VAL A 77 2.50 17.74 -10.29
CA VAL A 77 2.96 18.42 -11.51
C VAL A 77 2.65 17.52 -12.71
N PHE A 78 1.97 18.08 -13.70
CA PHE A 78 1.54 17.35 -14.88
C PHE A 78 2.70 16.60 -15.55
N ASN A 79 2.45 15.31 -15.85
CA ASN A 79 3.41 14.42 -16.49
C ASN A 79 4.76 14.37 -15.75
N SER A 80 4.85 14.54 -14.42
CA SER A 80 6.12 14.47 -13.70
C SER A 80 6.60 13.03 -13.47
N GLY A 81 5.67 12.11 -13.17
CA GLY A 81 5.95 10.77 -12.68
C GLY A 81 6.64 10.77 -11.31
N ASP A 82 7.06 9.58 -10.86
CA ASP A 82 8.05 9.45 -9.79
C ASP A 82 9.41 9.99 -10.27
N ILE A 83 10.00 10.91 -9.52
CA ILE A 83 11.30 11.50 -9.86
C ILE A 83 12.37 10.99 -8.90
N ALA A 84 13.57 10.74 -9.42
CA ALA A 84 14.75 10.60 -8.55
C ALA A 84 15.02 11.94 -7.86
N VAL A 85 15.37 11.91 -6.57
CA VAL A 85 15.65 13.12 -5.77
C VAL A 85 17.14 13.38 -5.61
N GLY A 86 17.53 14.66 -5.60
CA GLY A 86 18.92 15.09 -5.42
C GLY A 86 19.40 14.98 -3.97
N THR A 87 19.71 13.77 -3.50
CA THR A 87 20.17 13.53 -2.12
C THR A 87 21.67 13.22 -1.99
N LYS A 88 22.44 13.21 -3.09
CA LYS A 88 23.92 13.08 -3.09
C LYS A 88 24.58 14.37 -3.59
N GLY A 89 25.77 14.69 -3.08
CA GLY A 89 26.48 15.91 -3.44
C GLY A 89 25.76 17.17 -2.93
N VAL A 90 25.16 17.06 -1.75
CA VAL A 90 24.38 18.11 -1.10
C VAL A 90 25.31 19.03 -0.33
N THR A 91 25.18 20.33 -0.56
CA THR A 91 25.84 21.39 0.22
C THR A 91 24.78 22.19 0.97
N GLU A 92 24.94 22.36 2.27
CA GLU A 92 24.11 23.26 3.06
C GLU A 92 24.62 24.71 2.95
N LEU A 93 23.73 25.64 2.59
CA LEU A 93 24.05 27.06 2.46
C LEU A 93 23.71 27.84 3.73
N SER A 94 22.68 27.38 4.44
CA SER A 94 22.17 27.86 5.73
C SER A 94 21.19 26.81 6.25
N PRO A 95 20.75 26.85 7.53
CA PRO A 95 19.79 25.89 8.07
C PRO A 95 18.57 25.71 7.14
N GLY A 96 18.31 24.47 6.75
CA GLY A 96 17.27 24.00 5.85
C GLY A 96 17.48 24.30 4.36
N ARG A 97 18.43 25.19 4.02
CA ARG A 97 18.67 25.64 2.65
C ARG A 97 19.78 24.84 2.00
N ILE A 98 19.40 23.86 1.20
CA ILE A 98 20.32 22.92 0.57
C ILE A 98 20.47 23.20 -0.92
N SER A 99 21.66 22.91 -1.43
CA SER A 99 22.04 23.09 -2.82
C SER A 99 22.61 21.78 -3.35
N VAL A 100 22.11 21.33 -4.51
CA VAL A 100 22.53 20.06 -5.11
C VAL A 100 22.50 20.14 -6.64
N ARG A 101 23.43 19.45 -7.29
CA ARG A 101 23.37 19.22 -8.74
C ARG A 101 22.27 18.20 -9.02
N TRP A 102 21.13 18.66 -9.54
CA TRP A 102 19.97 17.83 -9.80
C TRP A 102 19.29 18.25 -11.10
N LYS A 103 19.51 17.42 -12.14
CA LYS A 103 18.93 17.61 -13.47
C LYS A 103 17.49 17.13 -13.53
N ASN A 104 16.55 18.06 -13.48
CA ASN A 104 15.15 17.79 -13.81
C ASN A 104 14.46 19.03 -14.36
N LYS A 105 14.14 19.02 -15.66
CA LYS A 105 13.56 20.17 -16.38
C LYS A 105 12.14 20.52 -15.93
N LYS A 106 11.44 19.61 -15.25
CA LYS A 106 10.07 19.81 -14.76
C LYS A 106 10.03 20.55 -13.41
N LEU A 107 11.18 20.74 -12.77
CA LEU A 107 11.28 21.45 -11.50
C LEU A 107 11.51 22.93 -11.77
N LEU A 108 10.59 23.76 -11.27
CA LEU A 108 10.65 25.22 -11.36
C LEU A 108 10.71 25.80 -9.95
N PRO A 109 11.18 27.05 -9.78
CA PRO A 109 10.99 27.77 -8.53
C PRO A 109 9.52 27.72 -8.09
N GLY A 110 9.29 27.37 -6.82
CA GLY A 110 7.96 27.15 -6.25
C GLY A 110 7.49 25.70 -6.24
N THR A 111 8.04 24.81 -7.08
CA THR A 111 7.69 23.38 -7.03
C THR A 111 7.97 22.80 -5.64
N VAL A 112 7.05 21.99 -5.13
CA VAL A 112 7.19 21.31 -3.84
C VAL A 112 7.44 19.83 -4.07
N ILE A 113 8.44 19.26 -3.42
CA ILE A 113 8.78 17.83 -3.58
C ILE A 113 8.47 17.12 -2.26
N ALA A 114 7.59 16.12 -2.31
CA ALA A 114 7.51 15.13 -1.23
C ALA A 114 8.53 14.03 -1.53
N MET A 115 9.56 13.88 -0.69
CA MET A 115 10.58 12.84 -0.86
C MET A 115 10.18 11.53 -0.15
N ARG A 116 10.59 10.40 -0.74
CA ARG A 116 10.17 9.05 -0.36
C ARG A 116 11.36 8.08 -0.39
N SER A 117 11.29 7.05 0.44
CA SER A 117 12.35 6.03 0.60
C SER A 117 11.90 4.59 0.29
N GLY A 118 10.59 4.32 0.27
CA GLY A 118 10.01 3.01 -0.04
C GLY A 118 9.39 2.25 1.14
N PRO A 119 10.08 2.09 2.29
CA PRO A 119 9.51 1.46 3.49
C PRO A 119 8.16 2.05 3.93
N ARG A 120 7.31 1.19 4.51
CA ARG A 120 5.94 1.50 4.95
C ARG A 120 5.70 1.00 6.39
N PRO A 121 6.50 1.44 7.38
CA PRO A 121 6.55 0.83 8.70
C PRO A 121 5.32 1.08 9.58
N SER A 122 4.53 2.12 9.31
CA SER A 122 3.48 2.58 10.22
C SER A 122 2.20 2.94 9.46
N PRO A 123 1.29 1.97 9.23
CA PRO A 123 -0.04 2.29 8.74
C PRO A 123 -0.83 3.08 9.79
N GLY A 124 -1.79 3.89 9.35
CA GLY A 124 -2.63 4.69 10.26
C GLY A 124 -3.54 3.81 11.12
N ILE A 125 -4.19 2.82 10.50
CA ILE A 125 -4.99 1.79 11.17
C ILE A 125 -4.58 0.45 10.60
N PHE A 126 -4.26 -0.50 11.48
CA PHE A 126 -3.99 -1.88 11.12
C PHE A 126 -5.06 -2.81 11.70
N ILE A 127 -5.67 -3.62 10.85
CA ILE A 127 -6.69 -4.60 11.22
C ILE A 127 -6.23 -5.96 10.74
N HIS A 128 -6.09 -6.89 11.66
CA HIS A 128 -5.59 -8.23 11.37
C HIS A 128 -6.45 -9.29 12.04
N LYS A 129 -6.84 -10.33 11.31
CA LYS A 129 -7.67 -11.45 11.83
C LYS A 129 -8.96 -10.97 12.50
N GLY A 130 -9.58 -9.93 11.93
CA GLY A 130 -10.81 -9.33 12.44
C GLY A 130 -12.09 -9.92 11.84
N LYS A 131 -13.23 -9.57 12.43
CA LYS A 131 -14.57 -9.90 11.91
C LYS A 131 -15.55 -8.77 12.19
N ASP A 132 -16.40 -8.45 11.21
CA ASP A 132 -17.51 -7.50 11.32
C ASP A 132 -17.04 -6.11 11.84
N ILE A 133 -16.11 -5.51 11.10
CA ILE A 133 -15.47 -4.23 11.44
C ILE A 133 -16.30 -3.06 10.90
N SER A 134 -16.57 -2.04 11.72
CA SER A 134 -17.25 -0.81 11.31
C SER A 134 -16.44 0.44 11.66
N LEU A 135 -16.13 1.26 10.64
CA LEU A 135 -15.42 2.54 10.78
C LEU A 135 -16.32 3.68 10.27
N GLU A 136 -16.73 4.56 11.16
CA GLU A 136 -17.68 5.64 10.85
C GLU A 136 -17.07 7.01 11.13
N HIS A 137 -17.06 7.90 10.13
CA HIS A 137 -16.53 9.27 10.25
C HIS A 137 -15.09 9.32 10.80
N VAL A 138 -14.27 8.32 10.47
CA VAL A 138 -12.85 8.27 10.86
C VAL A 138 -12.02 9.03 9.83
N LYS A 139 -11.10 9.87 10.31
CA LYS A 139 -10.19 10.67 9.46
C LYS A 139 -8.75 10.32 9.75
N VAL A 140 -8.00 9.91 8.73
CA VAL A 140 -6.55 9.72 8.79
C VAL A 140 -5.88 10.88 8.07
N HIS A 141 -5.09 11.65 8.80
CA HIS A 141 -4.42 12.83 8.25
C HIS A 141 -3.00 12.56 7.78
N TYR A 142 -2.39 11.46 8.23
CA TYR A 142 -1.08 10.97 7.78
C TYR A 142 -0.81 9.55 8.23
N ALA A 143 -0.04 8.81 7.42
CA ALA A 143 0.60 7.57 7.81
C ALA A 143 1.93 7.39 7.05
N GLU A 144 2.95 6.86 7.72
CA GLU A 144 4.19 6.41 7.10
C GLU A 144 3.99 4.98 6.54
N GLY A 145 3.05 4.88 5.62
CA GLY A 145 2.52 3.64 5.09
C GLY A 145 1.12 3.89 4.56
N MET A 146 0.24 2.89 4.71
CA MET A 146 -1.15 2.95 4.26
C MET A 146 -2.03 3.66 5.29
N GLY A 147 -3.13 4.29 4.87
CA GLY A 147 -4.11 4.89 5.79
C GLY A 147 -4.81 3.82 6.63
N LEU A 148 -5.41 2.85 5.97
CA LEU A 148 -5.96 1.63 6.53
C LEU A 148 -5.34 0.41 5.84
N LEU A 149 -4.74 -0.49 6.61
CA LEU A 149 -4.31 -1.81 6.16
C LEU A 149 -5.14 -2.87 6.88
N ALA A 150 -5.93 -3.63 6.13
CA ALA A 150 -6.67 -4.77 6.64
C ALA A 150 -6.15 -6.07 6.03
N GLN A 151 -5.89 -7.05 6.89
CA GLN A 151 -5.39 -8.35 6.51
C GLN A 151 -6.22 -9.45 7.18
N LEU A 152 -6.51 -10.51 6.44
CA LEU A 152 -7.15 -11.72 6.98
C LEU A 152 -8.45 -11.44 7.75
N THR A 153 -9.27 -10.52 7.24
CA THR A 153 -10.43 -9.98 7.97
C THR A 153 -11.73 -10.24 7.22
N GLU A 154 -12.75 -10.67 7.96
CA GLU A 154 -14.12 -10.88 7.45
C GLU A 154 -14.95 -9.62 7.64
N ASN A 155 -15.63 -9.15 6.59
CA ASN A 155 -16.61 -8.06 6.62
C ASN A 155 -16.10 -6.72 7.18
N ILE A 156 -15.95 -5.72 6.31
CA ILE A 156 -15.47 -4.38 6.69
C ILE A 156 -16.42 -3.34 6.12
N TYR A 157 -16.91 -2.46 6.98
CA TYR A 157 -17.88 -1.42 6.66
C TYR A 157 -17.29 -0.05 6.98
N MET A 158 -17.20 0.81 5.99
CA MET A 158 -16.68 2.17 6.10
C MET A 158 -17.73 3.16 5.61
N ASP A 159 -18.14 4.08 6.48
CA ASP A 159 -19.07 5.18 6.16
C ASP A 159 -18.44 6.50 6.58
N GLY A 160 -18.10 7.36 5.62
CA GLY A 160 -17.38 8.60 5.89
C GLY A 160 -15.92 8.42 6.31
N PHE A 161 -15.33 7.24 6.09
CA PHE A 161 -13.90 7.02 6.30
C PHE A 161 -13.10 7.87 5.31
N SER A 162 -12.15 8.66 5.80
CA SER A 162 -11.43 9.63 4.98
C SER A 162 -9.93 9.57 5.23
N VAL A 163 -9.15 9.68 4.15
CA VAL A 163 -7.72 9.96 4.17
C VAL A 163 -7.55 11.33 3.54
N CYS A 164 -7.36 12.36 4.36
CA CYS A 164 -7.47 13.74 3.89
C CYS A 164 -6.55 14.71 4.63
N LEU A 165 -6.28 15.85 4.01
CA LEU A 165 -5.57 16.94 4.70
C LEU A 165 -6.42 17.47 5.86
N ARG A 166 -5.80 18.19 6.81
CA ARG A 166 -6.50 18.78 7.98
C ARG A 166 -7.36 20.00 7.62
N GLY A 167 -7.49 20.32 6.33
CA GLY A 167 -8.20 21.49 5.83
C GLY A 167 -7.30 22.42 5.03
N LYS A 168 -7.82 23.59 4.65
CA LYS A 168 -7.17 24.55 3.75
C LYS A 168 -5.79 25.03 4.24
N ASN A 169 -5.62 25.13 5.56
CA ASN A 169 -4.39 25.62 6.20
C ASN A 169 -3.37 24.53 6.49
N ASP A 170 -3.62 23.28 6.09
CA ASP A 170 -2.62 22.22 6.25
C ASP A 170 -1.39 22.56 5.39
N PRO A 171 -0.17 22.67 5.93
CA PRO A 171 0.99 23.01 5.12
C PRO A 171 1.47 21.84 4.25
N ARG A 172 0.92 20.63 4.46
CA ARG A 172 1.27 19.43 3.70
C ARG A 172 0.56 19.39 2.35
N TYR A 173 1.18 18.66 1.44
CA TYR A 173 0.71 18.46 0.07
C TYR A 173 0.21 17.02 -0.16
N PHE A 174 0.39 16.16 0.84
CA PHE A 174 0.01 14.76 0.78
C PHE A 174 -0.39 14.22 2.16
N THR A 175 -1.03 13.06 2.16
CA THR A 175 -1.58 12.40 3.36
C THR A 175 -0.78 11.16 3.74
N THR A 176 -0.87 10.06 2.99
CA THR A 176 -0.20 8.79 3.31
C THR A 176 0.93 8.48 2.35
N GLN A 177 1.98 7.80 2.82
CA GLN A 177 3.12 7.38 1.99
C GLN A 177 2.80 6.20 1.05
N ALA A 178 1.66 5.56 1.24
CA ALA A 178 1.09 4.51 0.40
C ALA A 178 -0.43 4.70 0.25
N ASP A 179 -1.15 3.62 -0.02
CA ASP A 179 -2.58 3.54 -0.29
C ASP A 179 -3.40 4.20 0.84
N ALA A 180 -4.55 4.77 0.50
CA ALA A 180 -5.49 5.23 1.52
C ALA A 180 -6.13 4.05 2.25
N THR A 181 -6.56 3.02 1.52
CA THR A 181 -7.12 1.78 2.08
C THR A 181 -6.61 0.57 1.30
N HIS A 182 -6.24 -0.50 2.01
CA HIS A 182 -5.64 -1.68 1.43
C HIS A 182 -6.13 -2.95 2.14
N PHE A 183 -6.58 -3.94 1.38
CA PHE A 183 -7.24 -5.15 1.85
C PHE A 183 -6.59 -6.37 1.23
N SER A 184 -5.83 -7.12 2.03
CA SER A 184 -5.10 -8.32 1.58
C SER A 184 -5.64 -9.58 2.25
N GLY A 185 -6.12 -10.54 1.46
CA GLY A 185 -6.68 -11.80 1.96
C GLY A 185 -7.92 -11.62 2.85
N CYS A 186 -8.71 -10.57 2.60
CA CYS A 186 -9.99 -10.35 3.29
C CYS A 186 -11.13 -11.11 2.59
N TRP A 187 -12.23 -11.38 3.30
CA TRP A 187 -13.39 -12.08 2.72
C TRP A 187 -14.74 -11.52 3.21
N GLY A 188 -15.82 -12.04 2.62
CA GLY A 188 -17.17 -11.56 2.86
C GLY A 188 -17.44 -10.29 2.06
N LYS A 189 -17.70 -9.18 2.76
CA LYS A 189 -18.08 -7.91 2.12
C LYS A 189 -17.23 -6.73 2.60
N ILE A 190 -16.69 -5.97 1.65
CA ILE A 190 -16.07 -4.67 1.91
C ILE A 190 -17.02 -3.60 1.38
N ILE A 191 -17.47 -2.70 2.25
CA ILE A 191 -18.26 -1.53 1.88
C ILE A 191 -17.49 -0.27 2.23
N SER A 192 -17.30 0.60 1.26
CA SER A 192 -16.76 1.94 1.45
C SER A 192 -17.67 2.97 0.79
N LYS A 193 -18.23 3.85 1.62
CA LYS A 193 -19.11 4.91 1.14
C LYS A 193 -18.91 6.25 1.82
N ASN A 194 -19.29 7.31 1.11
CA ASN A 194 -19.29 8.70 1.61
C ASN A 194 -17.92 9.22 2.08
N GLY A 195 -16.82 8.58 1.65
CA GLY A 195 -15.46 8.90 2.06
C GLY A 195 -14.79 9.98 1.21
N LEU A 196 -13.74 10.59 1.77
CA LEU A 196 -12.82 11.48 1.05
C LEU A 196 -11.41 10.87 1.07
N TYR A 197 -10.89 10.54 -0.10
CA TYR A 197 -9.56 10.01 -0.30
C TYR A 197 -8.74 11.00 -1.14
N GLU A 198 -7.85 11.75 -0.50
CA GLU A 198 -7.07 12.78 -1.17
C GLU A 198 -5.58 12.78 -0.81
N GLY A 199 -4.75 13.06 -1.82
CA GLY A 199 -3.33 13.34 -1.63
C GLY A 199 -2.51 12.16 -1.10
N MET A 200 -3.01 10.93 -1.14
CA MET A 200 -2.23 9.74 -0.79
C MET A 200 -1.20 9.42 -1.89
N MET A 201 -0.13 8.72 -1.52
CA MET A 201 0.97 8.35 -2.41
C MET A 201 0.78 6.99 -3.09
N ASP A 202 -0.43 6.43 -3.06
CA ASP A 202 -0.85 5.26 -3.82
C ASP A 202 -2.38 5.31 -4.07
N ASP A 203 -3.02 4.17 -4.28
CA ASP A 203 -4.45 4.09 -4.59
C ASP A 203 -5.39 4.50 -3.43
N ALA A 204 -6.65 4.85 -3.74
CA ALA A 204 -7.66 5.06 -2.70
C ALA A 204 -8.09 3.76 -2.03
N ILE A 205 -8.24 2.71 -2.85
CA ILE A 205 -8.66 1.39 -2.42
C ILE A 205 -7.94 0.33 -3.26
N ASN A 206 -7.37 -0.65 -2.57
CA ASN A 206 -6.73 -1.80 -3.17
C ASN A 206 -7.24 -3.08 -2.49
N VAL A 207 -7.91 -3.96 -3.24
CA VAL A 207 -8.52 -5.19 -2.72
C VAL A 207 -7.96 -6.38 -3.48
N HIS A 208 -7.26 -7.28 -2.79
CA HIS A 208 -6.67 -8.45 -3.44
C HIS A 208 -6.46 -9.66 -2.51
N GLY A 209 -6.37 -10.84 -3.12
CA GLY A 209 -5.68 -12.00 -2.52
C GLY A 209 -4.19 -11.96 -2.85
N THR A 210 -3.37 -12.78 -2.20
CA THR A 210 -1.94 -12.92 -2.56
C THR A 210 -1.71 -14.27 -3.18
N TYR A 211 -1.17 -14.35 -4.40
CA TYR A 211 -0.76 -15.62 -4.98
C TYR A 211 0.42 -16.23 -4.21
N LEU A 212 0.39 -17.54 -3.99
CA LEU A 212 1.62 -18.29 -3.72
C LEU A 212 2.21 -18.76 -5.03
N LYS A 213 3.53 -18.66 -5.19
CA LYS A 213 4.23 -19.37 -6.26
C LYS A 213 4.36 -20.84 -5.85
N LEU A 214 3.89 -21.76 -6.68
CA LEU A 214 4.14 -23.19 -6.48
C LEU A 214 5.63 -23.45 -6.78
N ILE A 215 6.40 -23.86 -5.77
CA ILE A 215 7.85 -24.08 -5.90
C ILE A 215 8.24 -25.56 -5.90
N GLN A 216 7.38 -26.44 -5.39
CA GLN A 216 7.60 -27.88 -5.39
C GLN A 216 6.26 -28.63 -5.43
N LYS A 217 6.16 -29.67 -6.25
CA LYS A 217 5.12 -30.71 -6.17
C LYS A 217 5.72 -31.93 -5.46
N ILE A 218 5.19 -32.29 -4.28
CA ILE A 218 5.70 -33.41 -3.47
C ILE A 218 5.11 -34.72 -3.98
N ASP A 219 3.80 -34.71 -4.23
CA ASP A 219 3.03 -35.82 -4.77
C ASP A 219 1.81 -35.24 -5.53
N ASP A 220 0.89 -36.09 -5.98
CA ASP A 220 -0.29 -35.65 -6.73
C ASP A 220 -1.28 -34.80 -5.91
N TYR A 221 -1.17 -34.74 -4.60
CA TYR A 221 -2.07 -33.99 -3.72
C TYR A 221 -1.38 -32.85 -2.97
N THR A 222 -0.05 -32.91 -2.84
CA THR A 222 0.70 -32.08 -1.91
C THR A 222 1.75 -31.24 -2.62
N VAL A 223 1.79 -29.94 -2.29
CA VAL A 223 2.72 -28.96 -2.86
C VAL A 223 3.37 -28.11 -1.78
N ILE A 224 4.49 -27.47 -2.13
CA ILE A 224 5.03 -26.32 -1.41
C ILE A 224 4.75 -25.05 -2.21
N GLY A 225 4.02 -24.11 -1.60
CA GLY A 225 3.77 -22.77 -2.11
C GLY A 225 4.57 -21.71 -1.34
N LYS A 226 4.99 -20.64 -2.02
CA LYS A 226 5.85 -19.60 -1.46
C LYS A 226 5.35 -18.19 -1.75
N TYR A 227 5.36 -17.33 -0.73
CA TYR A 227 5.27 -15.88 -0.92
C TYR A 227 6.53 -15.36 -1.62
N MET A 228 6.35 -14.47 -2.59
CA MET A 228 7.48 -13.94 -3.38
C MET A 228 7.88 -12.52 -2.97
N HIS A 229 6.91 -11.67 -2.64
CA HIS A 229 7.19 -10.29 -2.26
C HIS A 229 7.48 -10.20 -0.76
N GLY A 230 8.54 -9.46 -0.38
CA GLY A 230 8.99 -9.38 1.02
C GLY A 230 7.96 -8.79 1.98
N GLN A 231 7.08 -7.90 1.50
CA GLN A 231 5.97 -7.33 2.29
C GLN A 231 4.77 -8.28 2.43
N SER A 232 4.81 -9.46 1.81
CA SER A 232 3.80 -10.51 1.97
C SER A 232 4.19 -11.57 3.00
N TYR A 233 5.38 -11.48 3.59
CA TYR A 233 5.85 -12.49 4.55
C TYR A 233 5.19 -12.32 5.93
N GLY A 234 5.05 -13.43 6.65
CA GLY A 234 4.72 -13.42 8.08
C GLY A 234 3.24 -13.53 8.45
N PHE A 235 2.34 -13.78 7.50
CA PHE A 235 0.92 -14.04 7.80
C PHE A 235 0.40 -15.29 7.09
N ASP A 236 -0.67 -15.87 7.61
CA ASP A 236 -1.30 -17.08 7.05
C ASP A 236 -1.79 -16.86 5.62
N TRP A 237 -1.97 -17.93 4.83
CA TRP A 237 -2.43 -17.85 3.44
C TRP A 237 -3.80 -18.48 3.17
N ALA A 238 -4.17 -19.49 3.95
CA ALA A 238 -5.46 -20.17 3.83
C ALA A 238 -5.83 -20.94 5.10
N ASN A 239 -7.10 -21.37 5.17
CA ASN A 239 -7.60 -22.35 6.13
C ASN A 239 -7.86 -23.71 5.45
N VAL A 240 -7.92 -24.77 6.26
CA VAL A 240 -8.51 -26.04 5.83
C VAL A 240 -9.95 -25.80 5.38
N LYS A 241 -10.37 -26.47 4.29
CA LYS A 241 -11.62 -26.29 3.54
C LYS A 241 -11.70 -25.08 2.62
N ASP A 242 -10.67 -24.23 2.56
CA ASP A 242 -10.65 -23.17 1.56
C ASP A 242 -10.57 -23.76 0.15
N THR A 243 -11.31 -23.16 -0.76
CA THR A 243 -11.26 -23.44 -2.20
C THR A 243 -10.16 -22.63 -2.86
N VAL A 244 -9.37 -23.28 -3.72
CA VAL A 244 -8.25 -22.68 -4.45
C VAL A 244 -8.36 -22.95 -5.96
N GLN A 245 -7.59 -22.19 -6.74
CA GLN A 245 -7.35 -22.45 -8.16
C GLN A 245 -5.87 -22.24 -8.53
N PHE A 246 -5.49 -22.70 -9.72
CA PHE A 246 -4.12 -22.65 -10.23
C PHE A 246 -4.06 -21.83 -11.52
N ILE A 247 -2.99 -21.04 -11.68
CA ILE A 247 -2.83 -20.08 -12.76
C ILE A 247 -1.44 -20.17 -13.38
N ARG A 248 -1.36 -20.10 -14.71
CA ARG A 248 -0.09 -19.99 -15.45
C ARG A 248 0.49 -18.60 -15.20
N SER A 249 1.61 -18.50 -14.49
CA SER A 249 2.11 -17.19 -14.06
C SER A 249 2.53 -16.26 -15.22
N SER A 250 2.90 -16.82 -16.37
CA SER A 250 3.31 -16.04 -17.55
C SER A 250 2.14 -15.45 -18.34
N THR A 251 1.00 -16.13 -18.39
CA THR A 251 -0.16 -15.75 -19.21
C THR A 251 -1.38 -15.33 -18.40
N MET A 252 -1.37 -15.58 -17.09
CA MET A 252 -2.52 -15.43 -16.20
C MET A 252 -3.73 -16.32 -16.57
N GLU A 253 -3.52 -17.36 -17.39
CA GLU A 253 -4.56 -18.31 -17.76
C GLU A 253 -4.82 -19.31 -16.64
N LEU A 254 -6.09 -19.59 -16.39
CA LEU A 254 -6.52 -20.58 -15.42
C LEU A 254 -6.47 -21.98 -16.03
N TRP A 255 -6.14 -22.98 -15.20
CA TRP A 255 -6.46 -24.38 -15.51
C TRP A 255 -7.95 -24.71 -15.30
N ASP A 256 -8.74 -23.71 -14.89
CA ASP A 256 -10.19 -23.79 -14.57
C ASP A 256 -10.61 -24.97 -13.69
N THR A 257 -9.67 -25.46 -12.87
CA THR A 257 -9.88 -26.57 -11.96
C THR A 257 -9.73 -26.07 -10.53
N LYS A 258 -10.82 -26.21 -9.77
CA LYS A 258 -10.85 -25.85 -8.34
C LYS A 258 -10.51 -27.05 -7.48
N ASN A 259 -9.78 -26.81 -6.41
CA ASN A 259 -9.48 -27.80 -5.40
C ASN A 259 -9.77 -27.25 -4.00
N THR A 260 -9.79 -28.13 -3.00
CA THR A 260 -10.06 -27.79 -1.62
C THR A 260 -8.90 -28.22 -0.74
N ILE A 261 -8.46 -27.35 0.16
CA ILE A 261 -7.37 -27.63 1.09
C ILE A 261 -7.83 -28.60 2.16
N THR A 262 -7.11 -29.71 2.34
CA THR A 262 -7.31 -30.69 3.42
C THR A 262 -6.31 -30.52 4.56
N SER A 263 -5.11 -30.01 4.26
CA SER A 263 -4.08 -29.68 5.24
C SER A 263 -3.23 -28.51 4.76
N ILE A 264 -2.81 -27.63 5.69
CA ILE A 264 -1.85 -26.56 5.43
C ILE A 264 -0.98 -26.31 6.67
N SER A 265 0.33 -26.21 6.47
CA SER A 265 1.30 -25.88 7.52
C SER A 265 2.47 -25.06 6.98
N ALA A 266 3.05 -24.19 7.79
CA ALA A 266 4.30 -23.52 7.43
C ALA A 266 5.45 -24.55 7.28
N VAL A 267 6.30 -24.39 6.26
CA VAL A 267 7.48 -25.27 6.02
C VAL A 267 8.67 -24.87 6.90
N GLN A 268 8.83 -23.57 7.12
CA GLN A 268 9.82 -23.00 8.03
C GLN A 268 9.21 -21.82 8.76
N GLY A 269 9.39 -21.80 10.08
CA GLY A 269 9.06 -20.67 10.93
C GLY A 269 9.29 -21.06 12.39
N ASP A 270 10.46 -20.75 12.94
CA ASP A 270 10.51 -20.44 14.36
C ASP A 270 9.86 -19.05 14.57
N VAL A 271 9.66 -18.63 15.83
CA VAL A 271 9.01 -17.35 16.15
C VAL A 271 9.78 -16.14 15.58
N LYS A 272 11.04 -16.31 15.16
CA LYS A 272 11.93 -15.23 14.70
C LYS A 272 11.99 -15.10 13.18
N THR A 273 11.57 -16.11 12.44
CA THR A 273 11.62 -16.13 10.97
C THR A 273 10.22 -15.95 10.40
N PRO A 274 9.95 -14.90 9.60
CA PRO A 274 8.62 -14.71 9.05
C PRO A 274 8.26 -15.86 8.12
N ILE A 275 7.01 -16.32 8.20
CA ILE A 275 6.49 -17.41 7.36
C ILE A 275 6.56 -16.99 5.89
N LYS A 276 7.17 -17.85 5.07
CA LYS A 276 7.30 -17.64 3.61
C LYS A 276 6.72 -18.77 2.78
N GLU A 277 6.71 -19.98 3.34
CA GLU A 277 6.46 -21.21 2.60
C GLU A 277 5.43 -22.07 3.34
N PHE A 278 4.53 -22.67 2.58
CA PHE A 278 3.44 -23.50 3.08
C PHE A 278 3.45 -24.84 2.38
N LYS A 279 3.40 -25.93 3.16
CA LYS A 279 3.05 -27.25 2.69
C LYS A 279 1.54 -27.35 2.66
N ILE A 280 0.97 -27.64 1.49
CA ILE A 280 -0.48 -27.64 1.27
C ILE A 280 -0.86 -28.98 0.65
N THR A 281 -1.84 -29.66 1.25
CA THR A 281 -2.44 -30.89 0.70
C THR A 281 -3.87 -30.59 0.28
N PHE A 282 -4.26 -31.10 -0.89
CA PHE A 282 -5.56 -30.91 -1.48
C PHE A 282 -6.44 -32.17 -1.43
N SER A 283 -7.75 -32.00 -1.63
CA SER A 283 -8.74 -33.10 -1.61
C SER A 283 -8.79 -33.93 -2.89
N LYS A 284 -8.36 -33.37 -4.02
CA LYS A 284 -8.33 -34.01 -5.34
C LYS A 284 -6.89 -34.04 -5.85
N PRO A 285 -6.50 -35.03 -6.67
CA PRO A 285 -5.20 -35.01 -7.30
C PRO A 285 -5.09 -33.81 -8.26
N LEU A 286 -3.88 -33.26 -8.38
CA LEU A 286 -3.53 -32.22 -9.32
C LEU A 286 -3.35 -32.82 -10.71
N ASP A 287 -3.76 -32.06 -11.74
CA ASP A 287 -3.43 -32.36 -13.13
C ASP A 287 -1.90 -32.51 -13.29
N THR A 288 -1.47 -33.44 -14.15
CA THR A 288 -0.05 -33.70 -14.44
C THR A 288 0.68 -32.50 -15.07
N GLU A 289 -0.06 -31.53 -15.62
CA GLU A 289 0.46 -30.28 -16.16
C GLU A 289 0.63 -29.19 -15.10
N ILE A 290 0.04 -29.34 -13.91
CA ILE A 290 0.28 -28.48 -12.76
C ILE A 290 1.58 -28.95 -12.09
N ASP A 291 2.71 -28.62 -12.73
CA ASP A 291 4.05 -29.00 -12.31
C ASP A 291 5.01 -27.79 -12.42
N PRO A 292 5.61 -27.34 -11.30
CA PRO A 292 6.54 -26.21 -11.30
C PRO A 292 7.83 -26.48 -12.08
N ALA A 293 8.17 -27.74 -12.36
CA ALA A 293 9.30 -28.10 -13.21
C ALA A 293 9.03 -27.81 -14.70
N LYS A 294 7.75 -27.76 -15.11
CA LYS A 294 7.33 -27.49 -16.49
C LYS A 294 7.01 -26.02 -16.74
N THR A 295 6.35 -25.36 -15.79
CA THR A 295 5.90 -23.97 -15.95
C THR A 295 5.77 -23.25 -14.60
N ALA A 296 5.93 -21.93 -14.61
CA ALA A 296 5.67 -21.12 -13.42
C ALA A 296 4.17 -21.09 -13.11
N ILE A 297 3.82 -21.43 -11.88
CA ILE A 297 2.42 -21.59 -11.43
C ILE A 297 2.17 -20.72 -10.19
N GLY A 298 1.06 -20.00 -10.22
CA GLY A 298 0.47 -19.36 -9.05
C GLY A 298 -0.65 -20.22 -8.46
N ILE A 299 -0.83 -20.15 -7.15
CA ILE A 299 -1.96 -20.72 -6.41
C ILE A 299 -2.76 -19.55 -5.84
N GLU A 300 -4.05 -19.52 -6.13
CA GLU A 300 -4.99 -18.49 -5.64
C GLU A 300 -5.94 -19.08 -4.59
N ASN A 301 -6.15 -18.37 -3.50
CA ASN A 301 -7.22 -18.70 -2.55
C ASN A 301 -8.50 -17.97 -2.94
N LEU A 302 -9.49 -18.70 -3.45
CA LEU A 302 -10.79 -18.14 -3.87
C LEU A 302 -11.72 -17.86 -2.69
N THR A 303 -11.42 -18.40 -1.51
CA THR A 303 -12.22 -18.20 -0.28
C THR A 303 -11.89 -16.87 0.36
N TRP A 304 -10.61 -16.50 0.39
CA TRP A 304 -10.12 -15.23 0.93
C TRP A 304 -10.22 -14.10 -0.10
N THR A 305 -11.41 -13.97 -0.69
CA THR A 305 -11.76 -12.92 -1.65
C THR A 305 -13.09 -12.29 -1.27
N PRO A 306 -13.18 -10.95 -1.19
CA PRO A 306 -14.40 -10.27 -0.78
C PRO A 306 -15.18 -9.75 -1.99
N SER A 307 -16.50 -9.66 -1.84
CA SER A 307 -17.31 -8.75 -2.65
C SER A 307 -17.10 -7.30 -2.21
N VAL A 308 -17.23 -6.34 -3.12
CA VAL A 308 -16.91 -4.93 -2.84
C VAL A 308 -18.04 -4.01 -3.27
N ILE A 309 -18.38 -3.04 -2.42
CA ILE A 309 -19.19 -1.87 -2.76
C ILE A 309 -18.38 -0.62 -2.47
N PHE A 310 -18.06 0.15 -3.50
CA PHE A 310 -17.34 1.41 -3.43
C PHE A 310 -18.23 2.51 -4.02
N THR A 311 -18.85 3.36 -3.19
CA THR A 311 -19.88 4.29 -3.67
C THR A 311 -19.89 5.65 -2.99
N LYS A 312 -20.25 6.72 -3.71
CA LYS A 312 -20.37 8.08 -3.15
C LYS A 312 -19.09 8.61 -2.49
N ASN A 313 -17.93 8.13 -2.95
CA ASN A 313 -16.63 8.60 -2.48
C ASN A 313 -16.07 9.69 -3.41
N VAL A 314 -15.23 10.54 -2.85
CA VAL A 314 -14.41 11.49 -3.61
C VAL A 314 -12.96 11.03 -3.54
N ILE A 315 -12.35 10.82 -4.71
CA ILE A 315 -10.97 10.38 -4.88
C ILE A 315 -10.24 11.45 -5.68
N ARG A 316 -9.21 12.07 -5.11
CA ARG A 316 -8.52 13.16 -5.81
C ARG A 316 -7.05 13.39 -5.45
N ASN A 317 -6.32 14.00 -6.39
CA ASN A 317 -4.96 14.51 -6.21
C ASN A 317 -3.95 13.48 -5.67
N ASN A 318 -4.22 12.18 -5.81
CA ASN A 318 -3.36 11.13 -5.30
C ASN A 318 -2.36 10.66 -6.34
N ARG A 319 -1.18 10.25 -5.87
CA ARG A 319 -0.24 9.49 -6.68
C ARG A 319 -0.62 8.03 -6.58
N ALA A 320 -1.54 7.62 -7.43
CA ALA A 320 -1.39 6.60 -8.45
C ALA A 320 -2.82 6.42 -8.95
N ARG A 321 -3.24 5.17 -9.22
CA ARG A 321 -4.59 4.89 -9.70
C ARG A 321 -5.63 5.34 -8.68
N GLY A 322 -6.88 5.46 -9.12
CA GLY A 322 -7.99 5.72 -8.22
C GLY A 322 -8.31 4.50 -7.35
N ALA A 323 -8.52 3.35 -7.97
CA ALA A 323 -8.93 2.11 -7.30
C ALA A 323 -8.37 0.88 -8.01
N LEU A 324 -8.05 -0.16 -7.24
CA LEU A 324 -7.61 -1.47 -7.74
C LEU A 324 -8.44 -2.59 -7.10
N PHE A 325 -9.20 -3.30 -7.94
CA PHE A 325 -10.02 -4.43 -7.51
C PHE A 325 -9.54 -5.72 -8.17
N SER A 326 -8.75 -6.50 -7.42
CA SER A 326 -8.22 -7.80 -7.82
C SER A 326 -8.92 -8.90 -7.02
N THR A 327 -10.24 -9.02 -7.22
CA THR A 327 -11.08 -10.03 -6.58
C THR A 327 -11.97 -10.68 -7.65
N PRO A 328 -12.15 -12.02 -7.64
CA PRO A 328 -13.06 -12.72 -8.54
C PRO A 328 -14.54 -12.59 -8.12
N LYS A 329 -14.84 -11.90 -7.03
CA LYS A 329 -16.21 -11.68 -6.53
C LYS A 329 -16.80 -10.38 -7.10
N PRO A 330 -18.13 -10.21 -7.05
CA PRO A 330 -18.79 -9.01 -7.55
C PRO A 330 -18.25 -7.72 -6.92
N VAL A 331 -18.02 -6.72 -7.76
CA VAL A 331 -17.58 -5.37 -7.39
C VAL A 331 -18.59 -4.37 -7.94
N VAL A 332 -19.10 -3.49 -7.09
CA VAL A 332 -19.97 -2.38 -7.47
C VAL A 332 -19.23 -1.07 -7.22
N VAL A 333 -19.02 -0.30 -8.28
CA VAL A 333 -18.44 1.05 -8.24
C VAL A 333 -19.48 2.02 -8.78
N SER A 334 -20.08 2.86 -7.93
CA SER A 334 -21.17 3.76 -8.34
C SER A 334 -21.10 5.11 -7.66
N GLU A 335 -21.46 6.18 -8.37
CA GLU A 335 -21.59 7.53 -7.81
C GLU A 335 -20.30 8.08 -7.15
N ASN A 336 -19.11 7.61 -7.55
CA ASN A 336 -17.84 8.16 -7.07
C ASN A 336 -17.33 9.27 -7.99
N LEU A 337 -16.65 10.26 -7.42
CA LEU A 337 -15.87 11.26 -8.17
C LEU A 337 -14.39 10.85 -8.17
N PHE A 338 -13.80 10.72 -9.36
CA PHE A 338 -12.35 10.59 -9.55
C PHE A 338 -11.84 11.87 -10.20
N ASP A 339 -10.98 12.61 -9.52
CA ASP A 339 -10.55 13.95 -9.91
C ASP A 339 -9.04 14.13 -9.75
N HIS A 340 -8.29 14.22 -10.86
CA HIS A 340 -6.83 14.35 -10.85
C HIS A 340 -6.10 13.22 -10.09
N THR A 341 -6.53 11.98 -10.28
CA THR A 341 -5.73 10.78 -9.94
C THR A 341 -4.61 10.60 -10.96
N SER A 342 -3.40 10.23 -10.52
CA SER A 342 -2.19 10.15 -11.36
C SER A 342 -1.99 8.83 -12.10
#